data_AF-A0A9E0BG57-F1
#
_entry.id   AF-A0A9E0BG57-F1
#
_cell.length_a   1.000
_cell.length_b   1.000
_cell.length_c   1.000
_cell.angle_alpha   90.00
_cell.angle_beta   90.00
_cell.angle_gamma   90.00
#
_symmetry.space_group_name_H-M   'P 1'
#
loop_
_entity.id
_entity.type
_entity.pdbx_description
1 polymer ?
#
loop_
_entity_poly.entity_id
_entity_poly.type
_entity_poly.pdbx_seq_one_letter_code
_entity_poly.pdbx_strand_id
1 'polypeptide(L)' 'MIQVRRARPEELPIASAIYQKVLRETFTWLPAASHNAQVFLRDAREEDIFVAVVERRIAGV' A
#
# COMPACT_ATOMS: atom_id res chain seq x y z
N MET A 1 -7.08 -10.86 15.67
CA MET A 1 -8.04 -9.75 15.45
C MET A 1 -7.43 -8.81 14.42
N ILE A 2 -8.21 -8.41 13.40
CA ILE A 2 -7.77 -7.45 12.39
C ILE A 2 -8.32 -6.09 12.77
N GLN A 3 -7.47 -5.05 12.76
CA GLN A 3 -7.90 -3.68 12.93
C GLN A 3 -7.67 -2.91 11.63
N VAL A 4 -8.71 -2.26 11.11
CA VAL A 4 -8.59 -1.31 10.00
C VAL A 4 -8.54 0.09 10.56
N ARG A 5 -7.54 0.88 10.15
CA ARG A 5 -7.39 2.28 10.57
C ARG A 5 -6.67 3.09 9.52
N ARG A 6 -6.78 4.42 9.62
CA ARG A 6 -5.97 5.33 8.80
C ARG A 6 -4.47 5.06 9.01
N ALA A 7 -3.72 5.05 7.91
CA ALA A 7 -2.28 4.93 7.91
C ALA A 7 -1.64 6.17 8.53
N ARG A 8 -0.57 5.98 9.29
CA ARG A 8 0.28 7.07 9.75
C ARG A 8 1.30 7.44 8.67
N PRO A 9 1.82 8.67 8.63
CA PRO A 9 2.79 9.08 7.61
C PRO A 9 4.02 8.15 7.52
N GLU A 10 4.53 7.67 8.66
CA GLU A 10 5.66 6.74 8.74
C GLU A 10 5.35 5.34 8.20
N GLU A 11 4.08 4.99 8.02
CA GLU A 11 3.62 3.70 7.53
C GLU A 11 3.43 3.68 6.01
N LEU A 12 3.38 4.84 5.36
CA LEU A 12 3.19 4.96 3.91
C LEU A 12 4.24 4.21 3.08
N PRO A 13 5.54 4.15 3.48
CA PRO A 13 6.51 3.32 2.78
C PRO A 13 6.15 1.82 2.81
N ILE A 14 5.70 1.31 3.96
CA ILE A 14 5.31 -0.10 4.11
C ILE A 14 4.04 -0.39 3.30
N ALA A 15 3.05 0.51 3.39
CA ALA A 15 1.82 0.44 2.61
C ALA A 15 2.13 0.40 1.10
N SER A 16 3.00 1.29 0.62
CA SER A 16 3.42 1.31 -0.78
C SER A 16 4.06 -0.01 -1.24
N ALA A 17 4.87 -0.65 -0.39
CA ALA A 17 5.50 -1.93 -0.72
C ALA A 17 4.47 -3.07 -0.84
N ILE A 18 3.46 -3.10 0.04
CA ILE A 18 2.36 -4.07 -0.04
C ILE A 18 1.54 -3.83 -1.30
N TYR A 19 1.18 -2.58 -1.59
CA TYR A 19 0.48 -2.20 -2.81
C TYR A 19 1.24 -2.65 -4.06
N GLN A 20 2.54 -2.37 -4.14
CA GLN A 20 3.38 -2.80 -5.26
C GLN A 20 3.46 -4.32 -5.40
N LYS A 21 3.56 -5.04 -4.28
CA LYS A 21 3.57 -6.50 -4.29
C LYS A 21 2.27 -7.02 -4.88
N VAL A 22 1.13 -6.56 -4.37
CA VAL A 22 -0.19 -6.92 -4.90
C VAL A 22 -0.25 -6.61 -6.39
N LEU A 23 0.12 -5.39 -6.80
CA LEU A 23 0.04 -5.01 -8.20
C LEU A 23 0.85 -5.89 -9.15
N ARG A 24 2.06 -6.28 -8.75
CA ARG A 24 2.91 -7.17 -9.55
C ARG A 24 2.34 -8.58 -9.66
N GLU A 25 1.69 -9.06 -8.61
CA GLU A 25 1.10 -10.40 -8.56
C GLU A 25 -0.27 -10.46 -9.25
N THR A 26 -1.04 -9.37 -9.24
CA THR A 26 -2.40 -9.33 -9.79
C THR A 26 -2.49 -8.76 -11.20
N PHE A 27 -1.75 -7.68 -11.50
CA PHE A 27 -1.78 -7.00 -12.81
C PHE A 27 -0.59 -7.42 -13.68
N THR A 28 -0.48 -8.72 -13.95
CA THR A 28 0.64 -9.31 -14.71
C THR A 28 0.70 -8.87 -16.18
N TRP A 29 -0.37 -8.25 -16.69
CA TRP A 29 -0.45 -7.69 -18.04
C TRP A 29 0.08 -6.25 -18.15
N LEU A 30 0.38 -5.59 -17.03
CA LEU A 30 0.95 -4.25 -17.03
C LEU A 30 2.47 -4.30 -16.89
N PRO A 31 3.21 -3.34 -17.48
CA PRO A 31 4.66 -3.24 -17.28
C PRO A 31 5.00 -3.06 -15.80
N ALA A 32 5.97 -3.83 -15.29
CA ALA A 32 6.38 -3.77 -13.88
C ALA A 32 6.82 -2.37 -13.42
N ALA A 33 7.32 -1.53 -14.34
CA ALA A 33 7.72 -0.15 -14.08
C ALA A 33 6.53 0.78 -13.73
N SER A 34 5.33 0.43 -14.17
CA SER A 34 4.10 1.16 -13.85
C SER A 34 3.68 0.98 -12.38
N HIS A 35 4.21 -0.05 -11.70
CA HIS A 35 3.90 -0.37 -10.30
C HIS A 35 5.04 0.10 -9.37
N ASN A 36 5.16 1.42 -9.22
CA ASN A 36 6.20 2.04 -8.39
C ASN A 36 5.62 2.77 -7.16
N ALA A 37 6.43 2.89 -6.11
CA ALA A 37 6.04 3.52 -4.85
C ALA A 37 5.77 5.02 -5.01
N GLN A 38 6.38 5.68 -5.99
CA GLN A 38 6.24 7.11 -6.26
C GLN A 38 4.83 7.45 -6.76
N VAL A 39 4.25 6.57 -7.59
CA VAL A 39 2.84 6.66 -8.01
C VAL A 39 1.93 6.58 -6.78
N PHE A 40 2.12 5.55 -5.94
CA PHE A 40 1.34 5.41 -4.70
C PHE A 40 1.46 6.64 -3.78
N LEU A 41 2.69 7.13 -3.55
CA LEU A 41 2.93 8.28 -2.67
C LEU A 41 2.40 9.59 -3.22
N ARG A 42 2.28 9.73 -4.55
CA ARG A 42 1.60 10.87 -5.17
C ARG A 42 0.11 10.81 -4.85
N ASP A 43 -0.52 9.67 -5.08
CA ASP A 43 -1.96 9.50 -4.90
C ASP A 43 -2.36 9.61 -3.41
N ALA A 44 -1.51 9.09 -2.50
CA ALA A 44 -1.67 9.21 -1.05
C ALA A 44 -1.61 10.65 -0.50
N ARG A 45 -1.27 11.67 -1.32
CA ARG A 45 -1.38 13.09 -0.93
C ARG A 45 -2.79 13.62 -1.06
N GLU A 46 -3.58 13.03 -1.95
CA GLU A 46 -4.94 13.45 -2.28
C GLU A 46 -5.98 12.53 -1.66
N GLU A 47 -5.59 11.30 -1.29
CA GLU A 47 -6.47 10.27 -0.77
C GLU A 47 -6.16 9.87 0.68
N ASP A 48 -7.21 9.46 1.41
CA ASP A 48 -7.07 8.87 2.74
C ASP A 48 -6.68 7.39 2.63
N ILE A 49 -5.46 7.06 3.04
CA ILE A 49 -4.97 5.68 3.05
C ILE A 49 -5.37 4.97 4.35
N PHE A 50 -5.94 3.77 4.22
CA PHE A 50 -6.26 2.87 5.33
C PHE A 50 -5.36 1.64 5.27
N VAL A 51 -5.06 1.08 6.44
CA VAL A 51 -4.25 -0.15 6.56
C VAL A 51 -4.95 -1.16 7.45
N ALA A 52 -4.82 -2.44 7.08
CA ALA A 52 -5.22 -3.56 7.90
C ALA A 52 -4.03 -4.00 8.76
N VAL A 53 -4.19 -3.96 10.08
CA VAL A 53 -3.17 -4.33 11.06
C VAL A 53 -3.55 -5.65 11.73
N VAL A 54 -2.64 -6.61 11.68
CA VAL A 54 -2.76 -7.95 12.29
C VAL A 54 -1.55 -8.17 13.18
N GLU A 55 -1.77 -8.42 14.48
CA GLU A 55 -0.68 -8.69 15.44
C GLU A 55 0.45 -7.63 15.40
N ARG A 56 0.06 -6.35 15.29
CA ARG A 56 0.96 -5.18 15.16
C ARG A 56 1.74 -5.08 13.83
N ARG A 57 1.40 -5.88 12.83
CA ARG A 57 1.97 -5.81 11.47
C ARG A 57 0.94 -5.31 10.47
N ILE A 58 1.36 -4.47 9.54
CA ILE A 58 0.52 -4.09 8.40
C ILE A 58 0.47 -5.28 7.44
N ALA A 59 -0.74 -5.79 7.19
CA ALA A 59 -0.99 -6.93 6.32
C ALA A 59 -1.65 -6.53 4.99
N GLY A 60 -2.20 -5.32 4.92
CA GLY A 60 -2.90 -4.79 3.75
C GLY A 60 -2.99 -3.26 3.78
N VAL A 61 -3.19 -2.70 2.60
CA VAL A 61 -3.48 -1.29 2.31
C VAL A 61 -4.63 -1.24 1.32
#